data_AF-A0A2E9LJD2-F1
#
_entry.id   AF-A0A2E9LJD2-F1
#
_cell.length_a   1.000
_cell.length_b   1.000
_cell.length_c   1.000
_cell.angle_alpha   90.00
_cell.angle_beta   90.00
_cell.angle_gamma   90.00
#
_symmetry.space_group_name_H-M   'P 1'
#
loop_
_entity.id
_entity.type
_entity.pdbx_description
1 polymer ?
#
loop_
_entity_poly.entity_id
_entity_poly.type
_entity_poly.pdbx_seq_one_letter_code
_entity_poly.pdbx_strand_id
1 'polypeptide(L)'
;MSGQQDQADPEVLGNGNVEEVMPNLNTDMDTPIADNDWRVSGIDKDLTPLQYHYLSLLQRLVTLKNTYQTDADYEAWMMGALNQAVYSTLRDCIEANVGDEAKELLNREQHVN
;
A
#
# COMPACT_ATOMS: atom_id res chain seq x y z
N MET A 1 -12.44 20.82 -67.93
CA MET A 1 -12.41 20.26 -66.56
C MET A 1 -11.41 21.09 -65.76
N SER A 2 -11.63 22.40 -65.66
CA SER A 2 -12.23 23.10 -64.51
C SER A 2 -11.60 22.69 -63.17
N GLY A 3 -10.65 23.51 -62.73
CA GLY A 3 -10.24 23.56 -61.33
C GLY A 3 -11.30 24.25 -60.48
N GLN A 4 -11.35 23.86 -59.22
CA GLN A 4 -11.78 24.68 -58.11
C GLN A 4 -11.08 24.08 -56.88
N GLN A 5 -9.92 24.63 -56.53
CA GLN A 5 -9.38 24.53 -55.18
C GLN A 5 -10.26 25.45 -54.34
N ASP A 6 -11.04 24.87 -53.44
CA ASP A 6 -11.87 25.66 -52.53
C ASP A 6 -10.93 26.25 -51.47
N GLN A 7 -10.61 27.53 -51.64
CA GLN A 7 -10.02 28.36 -50.61
C GLN A 7 -11.13 28.73 -49.64
N ALA A 8 -10.97 28.40 -48.36
CA ALA A 8 -11.61 29.13 -47.28
C ALA A 8 -10.51 29.83 -46.47
N ASP A 9 -10.67 31.15 -46.37
CA ASP A 9 -9.73 32.12 -45.82
C ASP A 9 -9.34 31.87 -44.35
N PRO A 10 -8.15 32.36 -43.94
CA PRO A 10 -7.64 32.26 -42.58
C PRO A 10 -8.09 33.43 -41.69
N GLU A 11 -7.92 33.21 -40.39
CA GLU A 11 -7.93 34.16 -39.27
C GLU A 11 -9.26 34.56 -38.63
N VAL A 12 -9.52 33.97 -37.45
CA VAL A 12 -9.94 34.75 -36.27
C VAL A 12 -9.08 34.31 -35.09
N LEU A 13 -8.04 35.11 -34.81
CA LEU A 13 -7.28 35.05 -33.57
C LEU A 13 -8.19 35.48 -32.41
N GLY A 14 -8.79 34.51 -31.73
CA GLY A 14 -9.38 34.69 -30.41
C GLY A 14 -8.31 34.58 -29.34
N ASN A 15 -7.65 35.70 -29.03
CA ASN A 15 -6.80 35.82 -27.85
C ASN A 15 -7.61 35.52 -26.58
N GLY A 16 -7.16 34.54 -25.78
CA GLY A 16 -7.72 34.28 -24.46
C GLY A 16 -7.18 32.99 -23.86
N ASN A 17 -6.00 33.10 -23.23
CA ASN A 17 -5.41 32.24 -22.20
C ASN A 17 -5.84 30.77 -22.13
N VAL A 18 -4.87 29.90 -22.42
CA VAL A 18 -4.79 28.49 -22.00
C VAL A 18 -4.90 28.34 -20.49
N GLU A 19 -6.11 28.37 -19.96
CA GLU A 19 -6.36 28.17 -18.53
C GLU A 19 -7.76 27.57 -18.34
N GLU A 20 -7.94 26.29 -18.70
CA GLU A 20 -8.85 25.46 -17.89
C GLU A 20 -8.09 25.12 -16.60
N VAL A 21 -7.90 26.16 -15.79
CA VAL A 21 -7.49 26.08 -14.39
C VAL A 21 -8.59 25.28 -13.74
N MET A 22 -8.30 24.01 -13.42
CA MET A 22 -9.12 23.27 -12.49
C MET A 22 -9.35 24.18 -11.28
N PRO A 23 -10.60 24.57 -10.99
CA PRO A 23 -10.86 25.56 -9.98
C PRO A 23 -10.33 24.99 -8.67
N ASN A 24 -9.42 25.74 -8.06
CA ASN A 24 -8.85 25.51 -6.75
C ASN A 24 -9.77 24.65 -5.88
N LEU A 25 -9.44 23.35 -5.77
CA LEU A 25 -9.85 22.54 -4.64
C LEU A 25 -9.13 23.19 -3.47
N ASN A 26 -9.82 24.10 -2.79
CA ASN A 26 -9.36 24.67 -1.54
C ASN A 26 -8.99 23.49 -0.65
N THR A 27 -7.69 23.24 -0.50
CA THR A 27 -7.12 22.17 0.31
C THR A 27 -7.22 22.58 1.78
N ASP A 28 -8.45 22.83 2.24
CA ASP A 28 -8.83 22.95 3.64
C ASP A 28 -9.70 21.74 4.02
N MET A 29 -9.33 20.55 3.51
CA MET A 29 -9.67 19.34 4.25
C MET A 29 -8.78 19.35 5.49
N ASP A 30 -9.33 19.86 6.58
CA ASP A 30 -8.86 19.64 7.95
C ASP A 30 -9.02 18.14 8.26
N THR A 31 -8.25 17.32 7.53
CA THR A 31 -8.11 15.91 7.81
C THR A 31 -7.41 15.87 9.16
N PRO A 32 -8.07 15.37 10.22
CA PRO A 32 -7.37 15.24 11.49
C PRO A 32 -6.14 14.39 11.23
N ILE A 33 -4.97 15.00 11.34
CA ILE A 33 -3.71 14.27 11.44
C ILE A 33 -3.83 13.57 12.77
N ALA A 34 -4.41 12.38 12.76
CA ALA A 34 -4.33 11.50 13.90
C ALA A 34 -2.83 11.27 14.11
N ASP A 35 -2.31 11.73 15.25
CA ASP A 35 -1.00 11.32 15.78
C ASP A 35 -1.06 9.82 16.04
N ASN A 36 -1.07 9.05 14.96
CA ASN A 36 -0.96 7.62 15.01
C ASN A 36 0.53 7.33 15.04
N ASP A 37 1.00 6.92 16.21
CA ASP A 37 2.33 6.37 16.37
C ASP A 37 2.36 5.02 15.62
N TRP A 38 2.59 5.07 14.30
CA TRP A 38 2.63 3.91 13.39
C TRP A 38 3.92 3.10 13.61
N ARG A 39 4.09 2.63 14.85
CA ARG A 39 5.24 1.86 15.30
C ARG A 39 4.85 0.42 15.53
N VAL A 40 5.68 -0.49 15.04
CA VAL A 40 5.57 -1.92 15.32
C VAL A 40 6.68 -2.30 16.29
N SER A 41 6.36 -3.11 17.31
CA SER A 41 7.32 -3.45 18.37
C SER A 41 8.62 -4.05 17.82
N GLY A 42 9.74 -3.38 18.12
CA GLY A 42 11.07 -3.76 17.66
C GLY A 42 11.35 -3.46 16.18
N ILE A 43 10.58 -2.54 15.58
CA ILE A 43 10.91 -1.86 14.33
C ILE A 43 11.07 -0.38 14.67
N ASP A 44 12.31 0.12 14.66
CA ASP A 44 12.62 1.53 14.96
C ASP A 44 12.66 2.35 13.67
N LYS A 45 11.49 2.47 13.05
CA LYS A 45 11.27 3.21 11.79
C LYS A 45 9.90 3.85 11.80
N ASP A 46 9.81 5.07 11.28
CA ASP A 46 8.54 5.72 11.03
C ASP A 46 7.91 5.12 9.77
N LEU A 47 6.75 4.49 9.93
CA LEU A 47 6.07 3.75 8.87
C LEU A 47 4.97 4.59 8.25
N THR A 48 4.74 4.43 6.95
CA THR A 48 3.47 4.87 6.35
C THR A 48 2.31 4.01 6.88
N PRO A 49 1.05 4.46 6.80
CA PRO A 49 -0.07 3.66 7.30
C PRO A 49 -0.16 2.29 6.60
N LEU A 50 0.21 2.23 5.31
CA LEU A 50 0.22 0.97 4.54
C LEU A 50 1.32 0.03 5.02
N GLN A 51 2.53 0.55 5.27
CA GLN A 51 3.64 -0.23 5.80
C GLN A 51 3.33 -0.78 7.20
N TYR A 52 2.77 0.07 8.07
CA TYR A 52 2.30 -0.34 9.39
C TYR A 52 1.24 -1.44 9.31
N HIS A 53 0.29 -1.31 8.38
CA HIS A 53 -0.74 -2.31 8.17
C HIS A 53 -0.15 -3.68 7.82
N TYR A 54 0.74 -3.76 6.83
CA TYR A 54 1.34 -5.02 6.40
C TYR A 54 2.22 -5.65 7.48
N LEU A 55 3.05 -4.87 8.17
CA LEU A 55 3.89 -5.38 9.26
C LEU A 55 3.06 -5.88 10.45
N SER A 56 2.01 -5.14 10.82
CA SER A 56 1.08 -5.54 11.89
C SER A 56 0.31 -6.81 11.54
N LEU A 57 -0.14 -6.92 10.28
CA LEU A 57 -0.81 -8.12 9.78
C LEU A 57 0.13 -9.33 9.80
N LEU A 58 1.37 -9.16 9.33
CA LEU A 58 2.38 -10.21 9.33
C LEU A 58 2.64 -10.72 10.74
N GLN A 59 2.83 -9.81 11.71
CA GLN A 59 3.00 -10.17 13.12
C GLN A 59 1.84 -11.02 13.62
N ARG A 60 0.60 -10.57 13.41
CA ARG A 60 -0.60 -11.28 13.86
C ARG A 60 -0.71 -12.66 13.24
N LEU A 61 -0.44 -12.79 11.93
CA LEU A 61 -0.50 -14.07 11.23
C LEU A 61 0.57 -15.05 11.73
N VAL A 62 1.77 -14.57 12.03
CA VAL A 62 2.85 -15.40 12.57
C VAL A 62 2.52 -15.87 13.99
N THR A 63 2.02 -14.99 14.85
CA THR A 63 1.54 -15.36 16.19
C THR A 63 0.41 -16.39 16.11
N LEU A 64 -0.56 -16.17 15.20
CA LEU A 64 -1.66 -17.10 14.99
C LEU A 64 -1.16 -18.48 14.51
N LYS A 65 -0.27 -18.50 13.52
CA LYS A 65 0.40 -19.72 13.03
C LYS A 65 1.12 -20.47 14.16
N ASN A 66 1.90 -19.76 14.96
CA ASN A 66 2.69 -20.34 16.05
C ASN A 66 1.80 -20.85 17.20
N THR A 67 0.64 -20.24 17.43
CA THR A 67 -0.32 -20.73 18.43
C THR A 67 -1.09 -21.95 17.90
N TYR A 68 -1.47 -21.92 16.63
CA TYR A 68 -2.25 -22.97 15.98
C TYR A 68 -1.47 -24.28 15.83
N GLN A 69 -0.14 -24.23 15.70
CA GLN A 69 0.70 -25.44 15.55
C GLN A 69 0.60 -26.41 16.75
N THR A 70 0.19 -25.92 17.92
CA THR A 70 0.01 -26.70 19.15
C THR A 70 -1.46 -26.88 19.54
N ASP A 71 -2.38 -26.50 18.66
CA ASP A 71 -3.83 -26.61 18.91
C ASP A 71 -4.26 -28.08 18.96
N ALA A 72 -5.19 -28.41 19.86
CA ALA A 72 -5.75 -29.75 19.97
C ALA A 72 -6.62 -30.11 18.75
N ASP A 73 -7.25 -29.10 18.14
CA ASP A 73 -8.09 -29.23 16.95
C ASP A 73 -7.29 -28.94 15.66
N TYR A 74 -5.99 -29.25 15.66
CA TYR A 74 -5.12 -29.00 14.52
C TYR A 74 -5.61 -29.71 13.25
N GLU A 75 -5.91 -28.92 12.24
CA GLU A 75 -6.18 -29.34 10.87
C GLU A 75 -5.10 -28.83 9.90
N ALA A 76 -4.54 -29.74 9.10
CA ALA A 76 -3.45 -29.44 8.17
C ALA A 76 -3.80 -28.42 7.09
N TRP A 77 -5.07 -28.38 6.64
CA TRP A 77 -5.50 -27.44 5.60
C TRP A 77 -5.48 -25.98 6.10
N MET A 78 -5.85 -25.76 7.37
CA MET A 78 -5.82 -24.45 8.01
C MET A 78 -4.37 -23.99 8.21
N MET A 79 -3.48 -24.89 8.62
CA MET A 79 -2.05 -24.58 8.71
C MET A 79 -1.48 -24.20 7.32
N GLY A 80 -1.92 -24.89 6.27
CA GLY A 80 -1.61 -24.54 4.88
C GLY A 80 -2.08 -23.14 4.50
N ALA A 81 -3.33 -22.79 4.85
CA ALA A 81 -3.88 -21.46 4.62
C ALA A 81 -3.12 -20.36 5.40
N LEU A 82 -2.75 -20.62 6.65
CA LEU A 82 -1.94 -19.69 7.46
C LEU A 82 -0.55 -19.46 6.85
N ASN A 83 0.12 -20.52 6.39
CA ASN A 83 1.41 -20.39 5.71
C ASN A 83 1.30 -19.56 4.41
N GLN A 84 0.23 -19.77 3.63
CA GLN A 84 -0.03 -18.97 2.43
C GLN A 84 -0.30 -17.50 2.77
N ALA A 85 -1.09 -17.23 3.81
CA ALA A 85 -1.36 -15.87 4.26
C ALA A 85 -0.08 -15.16 4.71
N VAL A 86 0.75 -15.81 5.54
CA VAL A 86 2.06 -15.28 5.96
C VAL A 86 2.95 -14.97 4.74
N TYR A 87 3.02 -15.89 3.78
CA TYR A 87 3.82 -15.69 2.57
C TYR A 87 3.30 -14.51 1.73
N SER A 88 1.98 -14.42 1.51
CA SER A 88 1.38 -13.31 0.76
C SER A 88 1.66 -11.98 1.43
N THR A 89 1.44 -11.87 2.74
CA THR A 89 1.71 -10.62 3.48
C THR A 89 3.19 -10.25 3.50
N LEU A 90 4.10 -11.23 3.53
CA LEU A 90 5.52 -10.96 3.36
C LEU A 90 5.82 -10.34 1.98
N ARG A 91 5.15 -10.79 0.91
CA ARG A 91 5.27 -10.17 -0.41
C ARG A 91 4.75 -8.73 -0.40
N ASP A 92 3.61 -8.49 0.24
CA ASP A 92 3.06 -7.13 0.40
C ASP A 92 4.03 -6.20 1.16
N CYS A 93 4.71 -6.71 2.20
CA CYS A 93 5.74 -5.97 2.92
C CYS A 93 6.94 -5.61 2.02
N ILE A 94 7.37 -6.54 1.16
CA ILE A 94 8.46 -6.29 0.20
C ILE A 94 8.03 -5.22 -0.80
N GLU A 95 6.82 -5.31 -1.35
CA GLU A 95 6.28 -4.33 -2.28
C GLU A 95 6.08 -2.94 -1.65
N ALA A 96 5.79 -2.89 -0.35
CA ALA A 96 5.69 -1.65 0.43
C ALA A 96 7.04 -1.10 0.94
N ASN A 97 8.17 -1.68 0.50
CA ASN A 97 9.53 -1.26 0.87
C ASN A 97 9.83 -1.37 2.39
N VAL A 98 9.27 -2.39 3.03
CA VAL A 98 9.54 -2.80 4.43
C VAL A 98 9.86 -4.29 4.55
N GLY A 99 10.47 -4.84 3.49
CA GLY A 99 10.78 -6.26 3.38
C GLY A 99 11.88 -6.73 4.34
N ASP A 100 12.80 -5.85 4.74
CA ASP A 100 13.89 -6.22 5.64
C ASP A 100 13.41 -6.27 7.09
N GLU A 101 12.61 -5.30 7.51
CA GLU A 101 11.93 -5.27 8.80
C GLU A 101 11.00 -6.47 8.97
N ALA A 102 10.29 -6.86 7.90
CA ALA A 102 9.46 -8.05 7.87
C ALA A 102 10.28 -9.35 8.06
N LYS A 103 11.45 -9.47 7.43
CA LYS A 103 12.34 -10.63 7.63
C LYS A 103 12.90 -10.68 9.04
N GLU A 104 13.30 -9.53 9.60
CA GLU A 104 13.77 -9.43 10.98
C GLU A 104 12.67 -9.83 11.97
N LEU A 105 11.43 -9.43 11.73
CA LEU A 105 10.26 -9.87 12.49
C LEU A 105 10.11 -11.39 12.45
N LEU A 106 10.17 -12.00 11.27
CA LEU A 106 10.07 -13.45 11.12
C LEU A 106 11.21 -14.19 11.81
N ASN A 107 12.43 -13.69 11.73
CA ASN A 107 13.60 -14.29 12.39
C ASN A 107 13.46 -14.26 13.91
N ARG A 108 12.97 -13.14 14.47
CA ARG A 108 12.69 -13.04 15.92
C ARG A 108 11.69 -14.11 16.36
N GLU A 109 10.59 -14.26 15.63
CA GLU A 109 9.54 -15.24 15.96
C GLU A 109 10.01 -16.70 15.81
N GLN A 110 10.98 -16.98 14.93
CA GLN A 110 11.57 -18.33 14.79
C GLN A 110 12.49 -18.70 15.96
N HIS A 111 13.13 -17.72 16.60
CA HIS A 111 14.10 -17.93 17.67
C HIS A 111 13.50 -17.86 19.09
N VAL A 112 12.21 -17.57 19.22
CA VAL A 112 11.52 -17.43 20.52
C VAL A 112 10.86 -18.74 20.99
N ASN A 113 10.86 -19.80 20.16
CA ASN A 113 10.32 -21.12 20.49
C ASN A 113 11.40 -22.17 20.76
#